data_AF-A0A3B9MN36-F1
#
_entry.id   AF-A0A3B9MN36-F1
#
_cell.length_a   1.000
_cell.length_b   1.000
_cell.length_c   1.000
_cell.angle_alpha   90.00
_cell.angle_beta   90.00
_cell.angle_gamma   90.00
#
_symmetry.space_group_name_H-M   'P 1'
#
loop_
_entity.id
_entity.type
_entity.pdbx_description
1 polymer ?
#
loop_
_entity_poly.entity_id
_entity_poly.type
_entity_poly.pdbx_seq_one_letter_code
_entity_poly.pdbx_strand_id
1 'polypeptide(L)'
;DGLVDEVKTLLAQGVPANSNALGAHGYRRVVEYLERKRDLQSAIEQTKLDVRHYAKRQLTWFRREPGVEWFYGFGEDADTQSAILQTLAYPPAEI
;
A
#
# COMPACT_ATOMS: atom_id res chain seq x y z
N ASP A 1 -14.33 12.22 1.35
CA ASP A 1 -15.33 11.41 2.07
C ASP A 1 -15.43 9.93 1.67
N GLY A 2 -14.82 9.46 0.58
CA GLY A 2 -14.99 8.06 0.11
C GLY A 2 -14.62 6.93 1.10
N LEU A 3 -13.41 6.92 1.66
CA LEU A 3 -12.96 5.80 2.51
C LEU A 3 -13.75 5.69 3.83
N VAL A 4 -14.16 6.82 4.40
CA VAL A 4 -14.95 6.83 5.65
C VAL A 4 -16.31 6.20 5.41
N ASP A 5 -16.95 6.56 4.30
CA ASP A 5 -18.26 6.04 3.96
C ASP A 5 -18.21 4.56 3.57
N GLU A 6 -17.16 4.13 2.84
CA GLU A 6 -16.92 2.72 2.55
C GLU A 6 -16.80 1.89 3.83
N VAL A 7 -16.01 2.34 4.82
CA VAL A 7 -15.84 1.62 6.10
C VAL A 7 -17.15 1.58 6.87
N LYS A 8 -17.94 2.65 6.89
CA LYS A 8 -19.28 2.64 7.52
C LYS A 8 -20.19 1.60 6.87
N THR A 9 -20.19 1.52 5.54
CA THR A 9 -20.99 0.53 4.81
C THR A 9 -20.56 -0.90 5.15
N LEU A 10 -19.26 -1.18 5.19
CA LEU A 10 -18.74 -2.50 5.55
C LEU A 10 -19.13 -2.91 6.97
N LEU A 11 -19.02 -1.99 7.94
CA LEU A 11 -19.45 -2.24 9.32
C LEU A 11 -20.97 -2.48 9.40
N ALA A 12 -21.77 -1.71 8.66
CA ALA A 12 -23.22 -1.89 8.61
C ALA A 12 -23.64 -3.22 7.96
N GLN A 13 -22.82 -3.76 7.06
CA GLN A 13 -22.99 -5.09 6.47
C GLN A 13 -22.56 -6.24 7.40
N GLY A 14 -22.08 -5.93 8.61
CA GLY A 14 -21.69 -6.92 9.61
C GLY A 14 -20.23 -7.38 9.50
N VAL A 15 -19.39 -6.70 8.72
CA VAL A 15 -17.94 -6.99 8.70
C VAL A 15 -17.36 -6.63 10.08
N PRO A 16 -16.71 -7.57 10.78
CA PRO A 16 -16.15 -7.28 12.09
C PRO A 16 -15.06 -6.20 12.00
N ALA A 17 -15.08 -5.24 12.94
CA ALA A 17 -14.09 -4.15 13.03
C ALA A 17 -12.65 -4.65 13.18
N ASN A 18 -12.47 -5.85 13.74
CA ASN A 18 -11.18 -6.53 13.93
C ASN A 18 -10.83 -7.50 12.79
N SER A 19 -11.59 -7.52 11.70
CA SER A 19 -11.30 -8.38 10.55
C SER A 19 -10.00 -7.99 9.86
N ASN A 20 -9.37 -8.95 9.18
CA ASN A 20 -8.17 -8.69 8.38
C ASN A 20 -8.40 -7.62 7.30
N ALA A 21 -9.59 -7.60 6.68
CA ALA A 21 -9.95 -6.61 5.67
C ALA A 21 -9.90 -5.18 6.22
N LEU A 22 -10.44 -4.95 7.43
CA LEU A 22 -10.40 -3.65 8.09
C LEU A 22 -9.09 -3.39 8.84
N GLY A 23 -8.17 -4.35 8.87
CA GLY A 23 -6.83 -4.21 9.46
C GLY A 23 -5.85 -3.41 8.61
N ALA A 24 -6.16 -3.17 7.32
CA ALA A 24 -5.34 -2.38 6.43
C ALA A 24 -5.12 -0.95 6.97
N HIS A 25 -3.96 -0.36 6.65
CA HIS A 25 -3.49 0.88 7.29
C HIS A 25 -4.51 2.02 7.29
N GLY A 26 -5.24 2.25 6.18
CA GLY A 26 -6.29 3.28 6.13
C GLY A 26 -7.58 2.87 6.85
N TYR A 27 -8.08 1.67 6.57
CA TYR A 27 -9.34 1.16 7.15
C TYR A 27 -9.28 1.13 8.68
N ARG A 28 -8.16 0.68 9.24
CA ARG A 28 -7.99 0.61 10.70
C ARG A 28 -8.09 1.98 11.36
N ARG A 29 -7.52 3.03 10.76
CA ARG A 29 -7.58 4.39 11.33
C ARG A 29 -8.97 4.99 11.21
N VAL A 30 -9.70 4.65 10.15
CA VAL A 30 -11.11 5.04 10.02
C VAL A 30 -11.97 4.32 11.05
N VAL A 31 -11.75 3.03 11.30
CA VAL A 31 -12.44 2.30 12.38
C VAL A 31 -12.17 2.96 13.74
N GLU A 32 -10.92 3.28 14.07
CA GLU A 32 -10.56 4.02 15.30
C GLU A 32 -11.30 5.37 15.42
N TYR A 33 -11.48 6.08 14.30
CA TYR A 33 -12.25 7.31 14.24
C TYR A 33 -13.76 7.08 14.49
N LEU A 34 -14.35 6.09 13.83
CA LEU A 34 -15.79 5.77 13.99
C LEU A 34 -16.11 5.29 15.41
N GLU A 35 -15.17 4.61 16.07
CA GLU A 35 -15.26 4.20 17.47
C GLU A 35 -14.94 5.34 18.47
N ARG A 36 -14.71 6.57 17.99
CA ARG A 36 -14.35 7.76 18.79
C ARG A 36 -13.06 7.61 19.61
N LYS A 37 -12.17 6.69 19.23
CA LYS A 37 -10.85 6.50 19.86
C LYS A 37 -9.80 7.51 19.35
N ARG A 38 -10.10 8.17 18.23
CA ARG A 38 -9.25 9.15 17.54
C ARG A 38 -10.13 10.15 16.77
N ASP A 39 -9.66 11.38 16.59
CA ASP A 39 -10.31 12.33 15.68
C ASP A 39 -9.93 12.08 14.21
N LEU A 40 -10.72 12.63 13.27
CA LEU A 40 -10.53 12.38 11.84
C LEU A 40 -9.18 12.89 11.33
N GLN A 41 -8.74 14.05 11.81
CA GLN A 41 -7.48 14.65 11.34
C GLN A 41 -6.29 13.79 11.77
N SER A 42 -6.30 13.35 13.03
CA SER A 42 -5.31 12.43 13.56
C SER A 42 -5.33 11.08 12.84
N ALA A 43 -6.51 10.58 12.43
CA ALA A 43 -6.63 9.34 11.65
C ALA A 43 -5.99 9.47 10.26
N ILE A 44 -6.19 10.61 9.60
CA ILE A 44 -5.59 10.94 8.30
C ILE A 44 -4.06 11.00 8.42
N GLU A 45 -3.53 11.75 9.39
CA GLU A 45 -2.09 11.91 9.55
C GLU A 45 -1.41 10.59 9.91
N GLN A 46 -2.04 9.78 10.77
CA GLN A 46 -1.54 8.47 11.11
C GLN A 46 -1.58 7.51 9.92
N THR A 47 -2.62 7.56 9.08
CA THR A 47 -2.70 6.75 7.86
C THR A 47 -1.53 7.07 6.93
N LYS A 48 -1.24 8.36 6.70
CA LYS A 48 -0.08 8.78 5.88
C LYS A 48 1.22 8.23 6.44
N LEU A 49 1.43 8.31 7.75
CA LEU A 49 2.62 7.79 8.41
C LEU A 49 2.75 6.27 8.26
N ASP A 50 1.67 5.54 8.53
CA ASP A 50 1.62 4.08 8.43
C ASP A 50 1.95 3.61 7.00
N VAL A 51 1.40 4.29 5.98
CA VAL A 51 1.67 4.00 4.56
C VAL A 51 3.13 4.28 4.20
N ARG A 52 3.73 5.40 4.66
CA ARG A 52 5.17 5.68 4.43
C ARG A 52 6.06 4.61 5.08
N HIS A 53 5.74 4.20 6.30
CA HIS A 53 6.47 3.13 6.97
C HIS A 53 6.33 1.79 6.24
N TYR A 54 5.14 1.49 5.73
CA TYR A 54 4.90 0.30 4.91
C TYR A 54 5.72 0.34 3.61
N ALA A 55 5.69 1.45 2.87
CA ALA A 55 6.50 1.63 1.66
C ALA A 55 8.00 1.49 1.94
N LYS A 56 8.50 2.05 3.04
CA LYS A 56 9.89 1.88 3.47
C LYS A 56 10.22 0.41 3.75
N ARG A 57 9.32 -0.34 4.40
CA ARG A 57 9.52 -1.77 4.65
C ARG A 57 9.52 -2.58 3.36
N GLN A 58 8.60 -2.30 2.44
CA GLN A 58 8.59 -2.92 1.10
C GLN A 58 9.92 -2.69 0.38
N LEU A 59 10.39 -1.44 0.30
CA LEU A 59 11.67 -1.11 -0.31
C LEU A 59 12.85 -1.82 0.37
N THR A 60 12.84 -1.89 1.70
CA THR A 60 13.89 -2.57 2.48
C THR A 60 13.91 -4.07 2.19
N TRP A 61 12.74 -4.68 2.03
CA TRP A 61 12.59 -6.09 1.70
C TRP A 61 13.10 -6.38 0.28
N PHE A 62 12.62 -5.66 -0.73
CA PHE A 62 13.06 -5.83 -2.12
C PHE A 62 14.56 -5.63 -2.32
N ARG A 63 15.20 -4.73 -1.55
CA ARG A 63 16.67 -4.53 -1.61
C ARG A 63 17.47 -5.75 -1.17
N ARG A 64 16.86 -6.69 -0.44
CA ARG A 64 17.49 -7.92 0.04
C ARG A 64 17.08 -9.14 -0.77
N GLU A 65 16.11 -8.99 -1.66
CA GLU A 65 15.57 -10.09 -2.45
C GLU A 65 16.50 -10.37 -3.64
N PRO A 66 17.04 -11.60 -3.76
CA PRO A 66 17.88 -11.97 -4.89
C PRO A 66 17.06 -12.00 -6.19
N GLY A 67 17.70 -11.67 -7.32
CA GLY A 67 17.04 -11.66 -8.62
C GLY A 67 16.09 -10.48 -8.88
N VAL A 68 16.02 -9.51 -7.96
CA VAL A 68 15.29 -8.26 -8.20
C VAL A 68 16.13 -7.29 -9.02
N GLU A 69 15.60 -6.90 -10.18
CA GLU A 69 16.15 -5.84 -11.02
C GLU A 69 15.35 -4.54 -10.84
N TRP A 70 16.06 -3.44 -10.66
CA TRP A 70 15.46 -2.13 -10.38
C TRP A 70 15.41 -1.28 -11.65
N PHE A 71 14.21 -0.85 -12.04
CA PHE A 71 13.98 0.13 -13.09
C PHE A 71 13.66 1.49 -12.47
N TYR A 72 14.22 2.56 -13.05
CA TYR A 72 13.97 3.92 -12.60
C TYR A 72 12.91 4.59 -13.46
N GLY A 73 11.94 5.25 -12.83
CA GLY A 73 10.81 5.90 -13.48
C GLY A 73 9.47 5.38 -12.95
N PHE A 74 8.38 5.98 -13.43
CA PHE A 74 7.05 5.44 -13.20
C PHE A 74 6.77 4.29 -14.17
N GLY A 75 5.94 3.34 -13.75
CA GLY A 75 5.57 2.20 -14.58
C GLY A 75 4.77 2.56 -15.84
N GLU A 76 4.26 3.80 -15.92
CA GLU A 76 3.57 4.34 -17.09
C GLU A 76 4.52 5.04 -18.07
N ASP A 77 5.77 5.29 -17.68
CA ASP A 77 6.75 5.93 -18.55
C ASP A 77 7.16 4.97 -19.68
N ALA A 78 7.03 5.41 -20.93
CA ALA A 78 7.32 4.59 -22.10
C ALA A 78 8.77 4.08 -22.13
N ASP A 79 9.72 4.90 -21.66
CA ASP A 79 11.14 4.53 -21.57
C ASP A 79 11.36 3.40 -20.55
N THR A 80 10.72 3.51 -19.37
CA THR A 80 10.76 2.47 -18.32
C THR A 80 10.17 1.16 -18.83
N GLN A 81 9.00 1.22 -19.48
CA GLN A 81 8.36 0.04 -20.06
C GLN A 81 9.22 -0.60 -21.15
N SER A 82 9.84 0.21 -22.01
CA SER A 82 10.75 -0.28 -23.06
C SER A 82 11.97 -0.98 -22.46
N ALA A 83 12.58 -0.42 -21.42
CA ALA A 83 13.69 -1.05 -20.71
C ALA A 83 13.30 -2.39 -20.07
N ILE A 84 12.11 -2.47 -19.45
CA ILE A 84 11.58 -3.72 -18.88
C ILE A 84 11.40 -4.78 -19.98
N LEU A 85 10.75 -4.42 -21.09
CA LEU A 85 10.52 -5.36 -22.20
C LEU A 85 11.83 -5.87 -22.82
N GLN A 86 12.84 -5.02 -22.97
CA GLN A 86 14.15 -5.42 -23.47
C GLN A 86 14.84 -6.43 -22.53
N THR A 87 14.78 -6.18 -21.23
CA THR A 87 15.35 -7.06 -20.20
C THR A 87 14.67 -8.43 -20.22
N LEU A 88 13.34 -8.47 -20.36
CA LEU A 88 12.59 -9.73 -20.46
C LEU A 88 12.88 -10.50 -21.75
N ALA A 89 13.10 -9.81 -22.87
CA ALA A 89 13.40 -10.44 -24.15
C ALA A 89 14.83 -11.00 -24.22
N TYR A 90 15.76 -10.40 -23.47
CA TYR A 90 17.15 -10.84 -23.38
C TYR A 90 17.59 -10.87 -21.91
N PRO A 91 17.17 -11.90 -21.15
CA PRO A 91 17.49 -11.98 -19.74
C PRO A 91 19.01 -12.09 -19.57
N PRO A 92 19.62 -11.33 -18.64
CA PRO A 92 21.04 -11.49 -18.34
C PRO A 92 21.30 -12.94 -17.91
N ALA A 93 22.43 -13.51 -18.34
CA ALA A 93 22.83 -14.86 -17.97
C ALA A 93 22.80 -15.00 -16.44
N GLU A 94 22.16 -16.07 -15.94
CA GLU A 94 21.95 -16.32 -14.51
C GLU A 94 23.27 -16.16 -13.72
N ILE A 95 23.21 -15.39 -12.63
CA ILE A 95 24.28 -15.25 -11.61
C ILE A 95 24.05 -16.28 -10.52
#